data_AF-A0A351IXJ3-F1
#
_entry.id   AF-A0A351IXJ3-F1
#
_cell.length_a   1.000
_cell.length_b   1.000
_cell.length_c   1.000
_cell.angle_alpha   90.00
_cell.angle_beta   90.00
_cell.angle_gamma   90.00
#
_symmetry.space_group_name_H-M   'P 1'
#
loop_
_entity.id
_entity.type
_entity.pdbx_description
1 polymer ?
#
loop_
_entity_poly.entity_id
_entity_poly.type
_entity_poly.pdbx_seq_one_letter_code
_entity_poly.pdbx_strand_id
1 'polypeptide(L)' 'RDFVSQVTLYDGDVDLSSGRYVVDGKSIMGIFSLDLLKPIEMTVSNDKTAGELLSRISSFIVK' A
#
# COMPACT_ATOMS: atom_id res chain seq x y z
N ARG A 1 -8.80 2.07 7.03
CA ARG A 1 -9.76 2.34 5.93
C ARG A 1 -9.25 3.46 5.03
N ASP A 2 -8.65 4.50 5.62
CA ASP A 2 -8.14 5.67 4.88
C ASP A 2 -6.95 5.37 3.97
N PHE A 3 -6.05 4.45 4.36
CA PHE A 3 -4.99 3.98 3.47
C PHE A 3 -5.56 3.40 2.16
N VAL A 4 -6.45 2.41 2.27
CA VAL A 4 -7.05 1.74 1.11
C VAL A 4 -7.78 2.76 0.23
N SER A 5 -8.51 3.72 0.80
CA SER A 5 -9.21 4.72 -0.02
C SER A 5 -8.26 5.60 -0.82
N GLN A 6 -7.09 5.98 -0.27
CA GLN A 6 -6.08 6.72 -1.03
C GLN A 6 -5.44 5.85 -2.12
N VAL A 7 -5.12 4.59 -1.82
CA VAL A 7 -4.50 3.66 -2.76
C VAL A 7 -5.47 3.23 -3.87
N THR A 8 -6.76 3.12 -3.61
CA THR A 8 -7.77 2.80 -4.63
C THR A 8 -7.90 3.91 -5.69
N LEU A 9 -7.65 5.17 -5.32
CA LEU A 9 -7.68 6.30 -6.26
C LEU A 9 -6.44 6.36 -7.16
N TYR A 10 -5.40 5.58 -6.84
CA TYR A 10 -4.18 5.54 -7.62
C TYR A 10 -4.35 4.69 -8.89
N ASP A 11 -4.00 5.30 -10.02
CA ASP A 11 -4.00 4.67 -11.34
C ASP A 11 -2.68 3.93 -11.58
N GLY A 12 -2.55 2.80 -10.90
CA GLY A 12 -1.42 1.88 -10.98
C GLY A 12 -1.55 0.75 -9.96
N ASP A 13 -0.72 -0.27 -10.09
CA ASP A 13 -0.74 -1.41 -9.17
C ASP A 13 0.02 -1.07 -7.89
N VAL A 14 -0.54 -1.50 -6.76
CA VAL A 14 0.09 -1.33 -5.44
C VAL A 14 0.08 -2.67 -4.75
N ASP A 15 1.26 -3.23 -4.56
CA ASP A 15 1.45 -4.50 -3.88
C ASP A 15 1.98 -4.27 -2.47
N LEU A 16 1.48 -5.06 -1.52
CA LEU A 16 1.95 -5.08 -0.15
C LEU A 16 2.53 -6.45 0.17
N SER A 17 3.79 -6.48 0.60
CA SER A 17 4.51 -7.69 0.96
C SER A 17 4.84 -7.73 2.46
N SER A 18 4.56 -8.87 3.08
CA SER A 18 4.97 -9.17 4.46
C SER A 18 5.37 -10.63 4.57
N GLY A 19 6.66 -10.87 4.78
CA GLY A 19 7.23 -12.22 4.81
C GLY A 19 7.04 -12.96 3.49
N ARG A 20 6.14 -13.96 3.47
CA ARG A 20 5.84 -14.79 2.29
C ARG A 20 4.56 -14.37 1.55
N TYR A 21 3.82 -13.42 2.10
CA TYR A 21 2.54 -12.98 1.56
C TYR A 21 2.74 -11.73 0.72
N VAL A 22 2.11 -11.72 -0.45
CA VAL A 22 1.96 -10.54 -1.30
C VAL A 22 0.47 -10.39 -1.59
N VAL A 23 -0.06 -9.21 -1.35
CA VAL A 23 -1.49 -8.91 -1.52
C VAL A 23 -1.68 -7.59 -2.24
N ASP A 24 -2.82 -7.46 -2.90
CA ASP A 24 -3.26 -6.21 -3.52
C ASP A 24 -3.55 -5.14 -2.43
N GLY A 25 -2.80 -4.04 -2.48
CA GLY A 25 -2.92 -2.89 -1.58
C GLY A 25 -4.21 -2.10 -1.74
N LYS A 26 -5.01 -2.36 -2.79
CA LYS A 26 -6.37 -1.83 -2.97
C LYS A 26 -7.42 -2.72 -2.29
N SER A 27 -7.07 -3.93 -1.85
CA SER A 27 -7.98 -4.86 -1.20
C SER A 27 -7.88 -4.80 0.31
N ILE A 28 -8.93 -4.27 0.95
CA ILE A 28 -9.01 -4.22 2.43
C ILE A 28 -8.93 -5.61 3.06
N MET A 29 -9.51 -6.64 2.42
CA MET A 29 -9.46 -8.02 2.92
C MET A 29 -8.05 -8.60 2.83
N GLY A 30 -7.31 -8.29 1.74
CA GLY A 30 -5.91 -8.69 1.59
C GLY A 30 -5.02 -8.10 2.68
N ILE A 31 -5.16 -6.81 2.95
CA ILE A 31 -4.38 -6.12 3.99
C ILE A 31 -4.58 -6.74 5.37
N PHE A 32 -5.83 -7.05 5.74
CA PHE A 32 -6.11 -7.68 7.04
C PHE A 32 -5.60 -9.11 7.17
N SER A 33 -5.19 -9.75 6.06
CA SER A 33 -4.53 -11.06 6.10
C SER A 33 -3.02 -10.96 6.41
N LEU A 34 -2.43 -9.76 6.38
CA LEU A 34 -1.03 -9.52 6.71
C LEU A 34 -0.81 -9.32 8.22
N ASP A 35 0.41 -9.60 8.66
CA ASP A 35 0.87 -9.28 10.02
C ASP A 35 1.20 -7.77 10.13
N LEU A 36 0.18 -6.98 10.50
CA LEU A 36 0.26 -5.51 10.61
C LEU A 36 1.15 -5.01 11.77
N LEU A 37 1.64 -5.90 12.64
CA LEU A 37 2.55 -5.54 13.73
C LEU A 37 4.01 -5.38 13.26
N LYS A 38 4.29 -5.81 12.03
CA LYS A 38 5.62 -5.71 11.41
C LYS A 38 5.61 -4.69 10.28
N PRO A 39 6.78 -4.12 9.92
CA PRO A 39 6.90 -3.33 8.71
C PRO A 39 6.40 -4.12 7.50
N ILE A 40 5.62 -3.45 6.66
CA ILE A 40 5.10 -3.99 5.40
C ILE A 40 5.81 -3.25 4.29
N GLU A 41 6.38 -3.99 3.36
CA GLU A 41 6.96 -3.43 2.16
C GLU A 41 5.85 -3.12 1.16
N MET A 42 5.91 -1.94 0.54
CA MET A 42 4.96 -1.51 -0.46
C MET A 42 5.69 -1.29 -1.78
N THR A 43 5.20 -1.91 -2.84
CA THR A 43 5.69 -1.71 -4.21
C THR A 43 4.60 -1.00 -4.99
N VAL A 44 4.97 0.07 -5.69
CA VAL A 44 4.05 0.87 -6.49
C VAL A 44 4.53 0.82 -7.94
N SER A 45 3.65 0.37 -8.83
CA SER A 45 3.92 0.34 -10.26
C SER A 45 3.36 1.62 -10.89
N ASN A 46 4.22 2.41 -11.56
CA ASN A 46 3.98 3.67 -12.30
C ASN A 46 4.59 4.94 -11.65
N ASP A 47 5.81 5.28 -12.05
CA ASP A 47 6.60 6.40 -11.51
C ASP A 47 5.94 7.79 -11.67
N LYS A 48 5.08 7.99 -12.67
CA LYS A 48 4.57 9.34 -13.00
C LYS A 48 3.68 9.93 -11.90
N THR A 49 2.91 9.09 -11.22
CA THR A 49 1.94 9.47 -10.20
C THR A 49 2.29 8.93 -8.80
N ALA A 50 3.35 8.12 -8.70
CA ALA A 50 3.78 7.52 -7.43
C ALA A 50 4.08 8.57 -6.36
N GLY A 51 4.68 9.71 -6.73
CA GLY A 51 4.98 10.79 -5.79
C GLY A 51 3.75 11.42 -5.12
N GLU A 52 2.65 11.55 -5.86
CA GLU A 52 1.39 12.06 -5.31
C GLU A 52 0.77 11.06 -4.34
N LEU A 53 0.79 9.76 -4.68
CA LEU A 53 0.34 8.70 -3.78
C LEU A 53 1.13 8.74 -2.47
N LEU A 54 2.47 8.72 -2.55
CA LEU A 54 3.36 8.75 -1.38
C LEU A 54 3.10 9.96 -0.49
N SER A 55 2.78 11.11 -1.08
CA SER A 55 2.41 12.32 -0.33
C SER A 55 1.10 12.14 0.45
N ARG A 56 0.08 11.51 -0.18
CA ARG A 56 -1.24 11.26 0.43
C ARG A 56 -1.20 10.23 1.56
N ILE A 57 -0.31 9.25 1.47
CA ILE A 57 -0.18 8.17 2.47
C ILE A 57 1.00 8.37 3.41
N SER A 58 1.64 9.54 3.40
CA SER A 58 2.85 9.83 4.18
C SER A 58 2.70 9.56 5.69
N SER A 59 1.50 9.65 6.24
CA SER A 59 1.19 9.31 7.64
C SER A 59 1.25 7.81 7.96
N PHE A 60 1.22 6.95 6.94
CA PHE A 60 1.30 5.49 7.08
C PHE A 60 2.73 4.95 6.85
N ILE A 61 3.65 5.79 6.37
CA ILE A 61 5.03 5.38 6.08
C ILE A 61 5.87 5.52 7.35
N VAL A 62 6.36 4.39 7.86
CA VAL A 62 7.32 4.34 8.97
C VAL A 62 8.74 4.54 8.42
N LYS A 63 9.52 5.42 9.05
CA LYS A 63 10.93 5.68 8.69
C LYS A 63 11.89 4.79 9.47
#